data_AF-A0A5K0YP53-F1
#
_entry.id   AF-A0A5K0YP53-F1
#
_cell.length_a   1.000
_cell.length_b   1.000
_cell.length_c   1.000
_cell.angle_alpha   90.00
_cell.angle_beta   90.00
_cell.angle_gamma   90.00
#
_symmetry.space_group_name_H-M   'P 1'
#
loop_
_entity.id
_entity.type
_entity.pdbx_description
1 polymer ?
#
loop_
_entity_poly.entity_id
_entity_poly.type
_entity_poly.pdbx_seq_one_letter_code
_entity_poly.pdbx_strand_id
1 'polypeptide(L)'
;FFVDDVPIRTYPRRSSSTFPLRPMWVYASIWDASSWATENGKYKADYRYQPFVAKYSRFIVRGCPAYSSQNCRPLSASPLGTLGMSLMQSQAMQWAHNYHMVYDYCKDSGRDRSPYHECPPASSSTSIEI
;
A
#
# COMPACT_ATOMS: atom_id res chain seq x y z
N PHE A 1 3.22 -3.06 1.20
CA PHE A 1 3.28 -2.67 -0.23
C PHE A 1 4.75 -2.50 -0.61
N PHE A 2 5.14 -2.96 -1.78
CA PHE A 2 6.55 -2.99 -2.23
C PHE A 2 6.68 -2.48 -3.67
N VAL A 3 7.83 -1.88 -3.97
CA VAL A 3 8.31 -1.58 -5.32
C VAL A 3 9.78 -2.01 -5.35
N ASP A 4 10.16 -2.91 -6.26
CA ASP A 4 11.53 -3.44 -6.37
C ASP A 4 12.14 -3.87 -5.01
N ASP A 5 11.37 -4.65 -4.24
CA ASP A 5 11.69 -5.11 -2.87
C ASP A 5 11.85 -4.00 -1.81
N VAL A 6 11.68 -2.73 -2.17
CA VAL A 6 11.61 -1.59 -1.24
C VAL A 6 10.20 -1.49 -0.66
N PRO A 7 10.02 -1.60 0.66
CA PRO A 7 8.72 -1.44 1.27
C PRO A 7 8.33 0.04 1.25
N ILE A 8 7.17 0.38 0.66
CA ILE A 8 6.70 1.77 0.55
C ILE A 8 5.53 2.10 1.48
N ARG A 9 4.87 1.09 2.04
CA ARG A 9 3.79 1.26 3.02
C ARG A 9 3.56 -0.02 3.80
N THR A 10 3.39 0.09 5.11
CA THR A 10 2.76 -0.91 5.97
C THR A 10 1.37 -0.45 6.37
N TYR A 11 0.50 -1.43 6.56
CA TYR A 11 -0.82 -1.22 7.13
C TYR A 11 -1.01 -2.27 8.23
N PRO A 12 -0.59 -1.99 9.47
CA PRO A 12 -0.70 -2.95 10.55
C PRO A 12 -2.17 -3.15 10.94
N ARG A 13 -2.54 -4.38 11.31
CA ARG A 13 -3.87 -4.65 11.86
C ARG A 13 -4.00 -3.98 13.22
N ARG A 14 -4.73 -2.86 13.29
CA ARG A 14 -5.08 -2.15 14.53
C ARG A 14 -6.43 -2.59 15.09
N SER A 15 -7.41 -2.83 14.23
CA SER A 15 -8.73 -3.39 14.59
C SER A 15 -9.21 -4.38 13.52
N SER A 16 -10.26 -5.14 13.82
CA SER A 16 -10.96 -5.96 12.82
C SER A 16 -11.81 -5.14 11.86
N SER A 17 -12.24 -3.93 12.26
CA SER A 17 -13.08 -3.04 11.42
C SER A 17 -12.28 -2.33 10.33
N THR A 18 -10.98 -2.09 10.54
CA THR A 18 -10.12 -1.37 9.59
C THR A 18 -9.22 -2.28 8.77
N PHE A 19 -9.17 -3.59 9.08
CA PHE A 19 -8.26 -4.52 8.42
C PHE A 19 -9.00 -5.58 7.58
N PRO A 20 -8.54 -5.90 6.35
CA PRO A 20 -9.18 -6.91 5.51
C PRO A 20 -9.01 -8.31 6.10
N LEU A 21 -10.13 -8.97 6.44
CA LEU A 21 -10.17 -10.32 7.04
C LEU A 21 -10.87 -11.37 6.16
N ARG A 22 -11.37 -10.99 4.99
CA ARG A 22 -12.07 -11.88 4.06
C ARG A 22 -11.16 -12.32 2.92
N PRO A 23 -11.40 -13.50 2.31
CA PRO A 23 -10.70 -13.89 1.09
C PRO A 23 -10.80 -12.83 -0.01
N MET A 24 -9.73 -12.69 -0.78
CA MET A 24 -9.62 -11.67 -1.84
C MET A 24 -9.18 -12.30 -3.16
N TRP A 25 -9.55 -11.63 -4.24
CA TRP A 25 -9.09 -11.92 -5.59
C TRP A 25 -8.06 -10.86 -6.03
N VAL A 26 -7.16 -11.24 -6.93
CA VAL A 26 -6.21 -10.31 -7.55
C VAL A 26 -6.81 -9.82 -8.87
N TYR A 27 -6.79 -8.51 -9.09
CA TYR A 27 -7.28 -7.86 -10.30
C TYR A 27 -6.19 -6.97 -10.90
N ALA A 28 -6.20 -6.84 -12.22
CA ALA A 28 -5.40 -5.86 -12.96
C ALA A 28 -6.27 -5.27 -14.08
N SER A 29 -6.27 -3.96 -14.22
CA SER A 29 -7.12 -3.25 -15.18
C SER A 29 -6.47 -1.96 -15.64
N ILE A 30 -6.63 -1.63 -16.92
CA ILE A 30 -6.44 -0.29 -17.47
C ILE A 30 -7.83 0.28 -17.76
N TRP A 31 -8.12 1.47 -17.24
CA TRP A 31 -9.44 2.10 -17.37
C TRP A 31 -9.35 3.63 -17.28
N ASP A 32 -10.38 4.32 -17.77
CA ASP A 32 -10.45 5.77 -17.76
C ASP A 32 -11.01 6.30 -16.43
N ALA A 33 -10.13 6.95 -15.67
CA ALA A 33 -10.43 7.57 -14.37
C ALA A 33 -10.33 9.11 -14.43
N SER A 34 -10.66 9.72 -15.57
CA SER A 34 -10.52 11.17 -15.84
C SER A 34 -11.20 12.08 -14.80
N SER A 35 -12.17 11.58 -14.03
CA SER A 35 -12.83 12.36 -12.98
C SER A 35 -11.94 12.66 -11.77
N TRP A 36 -10.83 11.93 -11.56
CA TRP A 36 -9.98 12.13 -10.38
C TRP A 36 -8.49 11.82 -10.56
N ALA A 37 -8.08 11.03 -11.57
CA ALA A 37 -6.75 10.43 -11.61
C ALA A 37 -5.58 11.43 -11.72
N THR A 38 -5.71 12.47 -12.55
CA THR A 38 -4.61 13.42 -12.81
C THR A 38 -5.00 14.80 -12.30
N GLU A 39 -4.26 15.31 -11.31
CA GLU A 39 -4.48 16.63 -10.70
C GLU A 39 -5.94 16.83 -10.24
N ASN A 40 -6.47 15.87 -9.48
CA ASN A 40 -7.87 15.83 -9.04
C ASN A 40 -8.89 15.94 -10.18
N GLY A 41 -8.58 15.39 -11.36
CA GLY A 41 -9.44 15.41 -12.55
C GLY A 41 -9.30 16.65 -13.43
N LYS A 42 -8.33 17.54 -13.15
CA LYS A 42 -8.04 18.71 -13.98
C LYS A 42 -7.61 18.34 -15.39
N TYR A 43 -6.82 17.27 -15.54
CA TYR A 43 -6.37 16.77 -16.84
C TYR A 43 -7.05 15.43 -17.16
N LYS A 44 -7.82 15.40 -18.25
CA LYS A 44 -8.58 14.22 -18.69
C LYS A 44 -7.80 13.39 -19.71
N ALA A 45 -8.18 12.12 -19.87
CA ALA A 45 -7.61 11.26 -20.88
C ALA A 45 -7.85 11.85 -22.28
N ASP A 46 -6.77 12.06 -23.03
CA ASP A 46 -6.82 12.52 -24.41
C ASP A 46 -6.67 11.34 -25.35
N TYR A 47 -7.80 10.88 -25.89
CA TYR A 47 -7.88 9.70 -26.75
C TYR A 47 -7.21 9.87 -28.11
N ARG A 48 -6.73 11.07 -28.46
CA ARG A 48 -5.85 11.25 -29.63
C ARG A 48 -4.51 10.51 -29.47
N TYR A 49 -4.09 10.23 -28.23
CA TYR A 49 -2.86 9.48 -27.92
C TYR A 49 -3.08 7.97 -27.75
N GLN A 50 -4.25 7.45 -28.14
CA GLN A 50 -4.54 6.03 -28.05
C GLN A 50 -3.65 5.21 -29.03
N PRO A 51 -3.35 3.94 -28.72
CA PRO A 51 -3.82 3.16 -27.58
C PRO A 51 -3.02 3.40 -26.29
N PHE A 52 -3.71 3.40 -25.15
CA PHE A 52 -3.07 3.31 -23.84
C PHE A 52 -2.79 1.83 -23.53
N VAL A 53 -1.52 1.46 -23.35
CA VAL A 53 -1.11 0.05 -23.21
C VAL A 53 -0.37 -0.17 -21.90
N ALA A 54 -0.90 -1.05 -21.05
CA ALA A 54 -0.20 -1.56 -19.87
C ALA A 54 0.30 -2.99 -20.16
N LYS A 55 1.59 -3.25 -19.92
CA LYS A 55 2.19 -4.58 -20.07
C LYS A 55 2.51 -5.16 -18.70
N TYR A 56 1.95 -6.33 -18.41
CA TYR A 56 2.21 -7.07 -17.19
C TYR A 56 3.00 -8.34 -17.54
N SER A 57 4.02 -8.66 -16.76
CA SER A 57 4.79 -9.89 -16.89
C SER A 57 5.21 -10.38 -15.51
N ARG A 58 5.74 -11.62 -15.45
CA ARG A 58 6.24 -12.24 -14.21
C ARG A 58 5.19 -12.25 -13.09
N PHE A 59 4.01 -12.80 -13.36
CA PHE A 59 2.97 -12.98 -12.36
C PHE A 59 3.46 -13.90 -11.22
N ILE A 60 3.54 -13.37 -10.02
CA ILE A 60 3.92 -14.10 -8.81
C ILE A 60 2.73 -14.06 -7.85
N VAL A 61 2.04 -15.20 -7.71
CA VAL A 61 0.98 -15.37 -6.71
C VAL A 61 1.47 -16.39 -5.69
N ARG A 62 1.92 -15.88 -4.53
CA ARG A 62 2.38 -16.70 -3.42
C ARG A 62 1.62 -16.31 -2.17
N GLY A 63 0.73 -17.18 -1.72
CA GLY A 63 -0.13 -16.97 -0.57
C GLY A 63 -1.00 -18.20 -0.33
N CYS A 64 -1.89 -18.10 0.65
CA CYS A 64 -2.79 -19.19 0.98
C CYS A 64 -4.13 -19.03 0.25
N PRO A 65 -4.54 -20.02 -0.56
CA PRO A 65 -5.89 -20.07 -1.12
C PRO A 65 -6.95 -20.00 -0.01
N ALA A 66 -8.13 -19.47 -0.34
CA ALA A 66 -9.23 -19.27 0.61
C ALA A 66 -9.65 -20.57 1.34
N TYR A 67 -9.57 -21.70 0.65
CA TYR A 67 -9.94 -23.03 1.14
C TYR A 67 -8.73 -23.92 1.38
N SER A 68 -7.58 -23.33 1.74
CA SER A 68 -6.35 -24.09 2.02
C SER A 68 -6.39 -24.79 3.38
N SER A 69 -5.59 -25.85 3.52
CA SER A 69 -5.37 -26.50 4.81
C SER A 69 -4.78 -25.51 5.83
N GLN A 70 -5.00 -25.75 7.12
CA GLN A 70 -4.43 -24.94 8.21
C GLN A 70 -2.89 -24.88 8.20
N ASN A 71 -2.23 -25.82 7.52
CA ASN A 71 -0.77 -25.85 7.38
C ASN A 71 -0.24 -24.83 6.37
N CYS A 72 -1.11 -24.21 5.56
CA CYS A 72 -0.68 -23.15 4.67
C CYS A 72 -0.28 -21.93 5.49
N ARG A 73 0.97 -21.48 5.31
CA ARG A 73 1.45 -20.23 5.88
C ARG A 73 1.76 -19.23 4.76
N PRO A 74 1.27 -17.98 4.85
CA PRO A 74 1.66 -16.96 3.90
C PRO A 74 3.17 -16.72 4.02
N LEU A 75 3.79 -16.34 2.90
CA LEU A 75 5.19 -15.95 2.93
C LEU A 75 5.38 -14.68 3.75
N SER A 76 6.45 -14.66 4.54
CA SER A 76 6.87 -13.43 5.19
C SER A 76 7.38 -12.44 4.15
N ALA A 77 6.90 -11.21 4.23
CA ALA A 77 7.43 -10.09 3.46
C ALA A 77 8.68 -9.46 4.10
N SER A 78 9.06 -9.93 5.29
CA SER A 78 10.26 -9.51 6.01
C SER A 78 11.24 -10.67 6.18
N PRO A 79 12.56 -10.43 6.05
CA PRO A 79 13.60 -11.39 6.45
C PRO A 79 13.47 -11.84 7.90
N LEU A 80 12.91 -11.00 8.77
CA LEU A 80 12.69 -11.33 10.18
C LEU A 80 11.42 -12.17 10.43
N GLY A 81 10.75 -12.63 9.37
CA GLY A 81 9.56 -13.46 9.52
C GLY A 81 8.41 -12.69 10.18
N THR A 82 7.82 -13.31 11.20
CA THR A 82 6.72 -12.74 11.99
C THR A 82 7.18 -11.68 13.00
N LEU A 83 8.49 -11.45 13.16
CA LEU A 83 9.03 -10.47 14.12
C LEU A 83 8.87 -9.01 13.64
N GLY A 84 8.36 -8.81 12.44
CA GLY A 84 8.13 -7.47 11.87
C GLY A 84 9.17 -7.10 10.83
N MET A 85 9.28 -5.80 10.54
CA MET A 85 10.14 -5.27 9.49
C MET A 85 11.61 -5.20 9.96
N SER A 86 12.55 -5.55 9.09
CA SER A 86 13.98 -5.39 9.42
C SER A 86 14.39 -3.92 9.49
N LEU A 87 15.50 -3.61 10.18
CA LEU A 87 16.03 -2.25 10.25
C LEU A 87 16.28 -1.66 8.85
N MET A 88 16.87 -2.44 7.95
CA MET A 88 17.12 -2.04 6.57
C MET A 88 15.82 -1.74 5.82
N GLN A 89 14.81 -2.60 5.98
CA GLN A 89 13.49 -2.37 5.37
C GLN A 89 12.83 -1.09 5.93
N SER A 90 12.94 -0.83 7.23
CA SER A 90 12.40 0.38 7.87
C SER A 90 13.09 1.64 7.37
N GLN A 91 14.41 1.63 7.24
CA GLN A 91 15.19 2.75 6.69
C GLN A 91 14.84 3.01 5.22
N ALA A 92 14.70 1.95 4.42
CA ALA A 92 14.31 2.08 3.02
C ALA A 92 12.89 2.64 2.87
N MET A 93 11.95 2.23 3.72
CA MET A 93 10.61 2.82 3.77
C MET A 93 10.65 4.29 4.16
N GLN A 94 11.44 4.65 5.17
CA GLN A 94 11.57 6.03 5.62
C GLN A 94 12.16 6.91 4.53
N TRP A 95 13.15 6.42 3.79
CA TRP A 95 13.67 7.10 2.61
C TRP A 95 12.58 7.30 1.55
N ALA A 96 11.82 6.25 1.21
CA ALA A 96 10.72 6.37 0.24
C ALA A 96 9.66 7.39 0.70
N HIS A 97 9.36 7.45 1.99
CA HIS A 97 8.45 8.44 2.56
C HIS A 97 9.01 9.86 2.50
N ASN A 98 10.27 10.05 2.86
CA ASN A 98 10.89 11.37 2.92
C ASN A 98 11.07 12.00 1.54
N TYR A 99 11.37 11.20 0.52
CA TYR A 99 11.73 11.72 -0.81
C TYR A 99 10.64 11.56 -1.88
N HIS A 100 9.69 10.64 -1.70
CA HIS A 100 8.74 10.28 -2.76
C HIS A 100 7.27 10.29 -2.34
N MET A 101 6.94 10.50 -1.06
CA MET A 101 5.54 10.57 -0.63
C MET A 101 4.98 11.97 -0.84
N VAL A 102 4.04 12.10 -1.78
CA VAL A 102 3.34 13.36 -2.08
C VAL A 102 2.02 13.52 -1.34
N TYR A 103 1.46 12.43 -0.81
CA TYR A 103 0.18 12.44 -0.12
C TYR A 103 0.10 11.36 0.96
N ASP A 104 -0.42 11.72 2.13
CA ASP A 104 -0.70 10.82 3.25
C ASP A 104 -2.02 11.24 3.92
N TYR A 105 -3.03 10.38 3.84
CA TYR A 105 -4.35 10.64 4.41
C TYR A 105 -4.33 10.77 5.95
N CYS A 106 -3.35 10.18 6.63
CA CYS A 106 -3.19 10.35 8.08
C CYS A 106 -2.62 11.71 8.45
N LYS A 107 -1.99 12.42 7.51
CA LYS A 107 -1.42 13.77 7.71
C LYS A 107 -2.29 14.87 7.12
N ASP A 108 -3.24 14.52 6.25
CA ASP A 108 -4.23 15.43 5.71
C ASP A 108 -5.08 16.04 6.84
N SER A 109 -5.09 17.38 6.95
CA SER A 109 -5.89 18.14 7.91
C SER A 109 -7.27 18.50 7.38
N GLY A 110 -7.49 18.38 6.07
CA GLY A 110 -8.80 18.62 5.44
C GLY A 110 -9.73 17.41 5.48
N ARG A 111 -9.24 16.25 5.92
CA ARG A 111 -10.04 15.03 6.10
C ARG A 111 -10.48 14.86 7.55
N ASP A 112 -11.73 14.43 7.70
CA ASP A 112 -12.19 13.89 8.98
C ASP A 112 -11.39 12.63 9.34
N ARG A 113 -10.74 12.67 10.51
CA ARG A 113 -9.93 11.56 11.03
C ARG A 113 -10.72 10.60 11.89
N SER A 114 -11.94 10.94 12.29
CA SER A 114 -12.79 10.08 13.12
C SER A 114 -12.94 8.64 12.60
N PRO A 115 -13.07 8.35 11.29
CA PRO A 115 -13.18 6.97 10.82
C PRO A 115 -11.83 6.21 10.74
N TYR A 116 -10.69 6.91 10.79
CA TYR A 116 -9.36 6.35 10.53
C TYR A 116 -8.58 6.07 11.83
N HIS A 117 -9.14 5.20 12.67
CA HIS A 117 -8.54 4.83 13.97
C HIS A 117 -7.18 4.13 13.88
N GLU A 118 -6.77 3.70 12.68
CA GLU A 118 -5.45 3.11 12.46
C GLU A 118 -4.32 4.14 12.37
N CYS A 119 -4.65 5.40 12.09
CA CYS A 119 -3.66 6.45 11.93
C CYS A 119 -2.91 6.69 13.25
N PRO A 120 -1.59 6.88 13.20
CA PRO A 120 -0.84 7.26 14.40
C PRO A 120 -1.38 8.59 14.96
N PRO A 121 -1.39 8.77 16.29
CA PRO A 121 -1.70 10.06 16.88
C PRO A 121 -0.76 11.13 16.31
N ALA A 122 -1.24 12.37 16.15
CA ALA A 122 -0.46 13.45 15.54
C ALA A 122 0.89 13.73 16.24
N SER A 123 1.02 13.32 17.51
CA SER A 123 2.24 13.40 18.33
C SER A 123 3.26 12.30 18.06
N SER A 124 2.93 11.24 17.33
CA SER A 124 3.88 10.18 16.95
C SER A 124 4.37 10.36 15.52
N SER A 125 4.74 11.59 15.16
CA SER A 125 5.82 11.77 14.20
C SER A 125 7.08 11.25 14.88
N THR A 126 7.21 9.93 14.96
CA THR A 126 8.40 9.27 15.47
C THR A 126 9.47 9.59 14.44
N SER A 127 10.20 10.67 14.71
CA SER A 127 11.66 10.61 14.62
C SER A 127 12.04 9.26 15.18
N ILE A 128 12.43 8.36 14.30
CA ILE A 128 13.17 7.18 14.68
C ILE A 128 14.47 7.74 15.26
N GLU A 129 14.46 8.03 16.55
CA GLU A 129 15.69 8.15 17.33
C GLU A 129 16.31 6.75 17.40
N ILE A 130 17.63 6.77 17.28
CA ILE A 130 18.59 5.70 16.99
C ILE A 130 18.43 4.48 17.89
#